data_AF-A0A3B9MIR9-F1
#
_entry.id   AF-A0A3B9MIR9-F1
#
_cell.length_a   1.000
_cell.length_b   1.000
_cell.length_c   1.000
_cell.angle_alpha   90.00
_cell.angle_beta   90.00
_cell.angle_gamma   90.00
#
_symmetry.space_group_name_H-M   'P 1'
#
loop_
_entity.id
_entity.type
_entity.pdbx_description
1 polymer ?
#
loop_
_entity_poly.entity_id
_entity_poly.type
_entity_poly.pdbx_seq_one_letter_code
_entity_poly.pdbx_strand_id
1 'polypeptide(L)'
;VTNLMTLEPGLGQRYIFDYALNAATGNFDDVAGWRLGSTFNVPLRAVYVTVPPAASERSYFGVNQPNVEIVTVKQLADATVHGEVSANPLDPRANRVFIIRLQEFAGRAATLQLTTPVPVRAAALLNLTEDRVLENVTTLSPLTIKLKPYETVTLRIEIEPAL
;
A
#
# COMPACT_ATOMS: atom_id res chain seq x y z
N VAL A 1 -2.09 13.86 37.66
CA VAL A 1 -3.21 13.36 36.86
C VAL A 1 -4.02 14.56 36.41
N THR A 2 -3.89 14.95 35.14
CA THR A 2 -4.63 16.10 34.59
C THR A 2 -5.97 15.58 34.09
N ASN A 3 -7.06 15.94 34.78
CA ASN A 3 -8.41 15.56 34.38
C ASN A 3 -8.84 16.45 33.21
N LEU A 4 -8.73 15.93 31.98
CA LEU A 4 -9.33 16.54 30.80
C LEU A 4 -10.78 16.07 30.71
N MET A 5 -11.72 16.83 31.31
CA MET A 5 -13.14 16.57 31.08
C MET A 5 -13.47 16.95 29.64
N THR A 6 -13.92 15.99 28.83
CA THR A 6 -14.34 16.26 27.46
C THR A 6 -15.80 16.68 27.46
N LEU A 7 -16.12 17.68 26.64
CA LEU A 7 -17.48 18.21 26.44
C LEU A 7 -18.20 17.51 25.27
N GLU A 8 -17.60 16.48 24.67
CA GLU A 8 -18.11 15.84 23.45
C GLU A 8 -19.15 14.76 23.77
N PRO A 9 -20.42 14.94 23.35
CA PRO A 9 -21.48 13.96 23.57
C PRO A 9 -21.13 12.64 22.87
N GLY A 10 -21.13 11.53 23.61
CA GLY A 10 -20.94 10.18 23.07
C GLY A 10 -19.53 9.60 23.23
N LEU A 11 -18.55 10.35 23.73
CA LEU A 11 -17.27 9.78 24.13
C LEU A 11 -17.32 9.29 25.58
N GLY A 12 -16.96 8.02 25.79
CA GLY A 12 -16.89 7.41 27.12
C GLY A 12 -15.78 8.01 27.98
N GLN A 13 -15.76 7.68 29.27
CA GLN A 13 -14.81 8.27 30.24
C GLN A 13 -13.40 7.65 30.21
N ARG A 14 -13.14 6.66 29.35
CA ARG A 14 -11.84 5.97 29.28
C ARG A 14 -11.15 6.29 27.98
N TYR A 15 -9.96 6.87 28.08
CA TYR A 15 -9.08 7.18 26.96
C TYR A 15 -7.83 6.33 27.04
N ILE A 16 -7.36 5.85 25.89
CA ILE A 16 -6.08 5.18 25.73
C ILE A 16 -5.33 5.96 24.67
N PHE A 17 -4.12 6.39 25.00
CA PHE A 17 -3.26 7.17 24.10
C PHE A 17 -1.97 6.38 23.88
N ASP A 18 -1.72 6.02 22.63
CA ASP A 18 -0.48 5.39 22.21
C ASP A 18 0.35 6.43 21.45
N TYR A 19 1.59 6.63 21.88
CA TYR A 19 2.51 7.58 21.26
C TYR A 19 3.96 7.10 21.41
N ALA A 20 4.82 7.55 20.52
CA ALA A 20 6.25 7.31 20.57
C ALA A 20 7.02 8.61 20.30
N LEU A 21 8.17 8.75 20.95
CA LEU A 21 9.11 9.83 20.70
C LEU A 21 10.42 9.22 20.20
N ASN A 22 10.97 9.81 19.14
CA ASN A 22 12.27 9.44 18.62
C ASN A 22 13.19 10.67 18.61
N ALA A 23 14.43 10.46 19.02
CA ALA A 23 15.47 11.47 19.02
C ALA A 23 16.62 10.98 18.13
N ALA A 24 17.00 11.78 17.15
CA ALA A 24 18.17 11.54 16.32
C ALA A 24 19.29 12.51 16.71
N THR A 25 20.53 12.02 16.78
CA THR A 25 21.70 12.87 16.96
C THR A 25 22.11 13.44 15.60
N GLY A 26 21.65 14.65 15.26
CA GLY A 26 21.99 15.32 14.00
C GLY A 26 20.85 16.14 13.43
N ASN A 27 20.92 16.39 12.12
CA ASN A 27 19.83 17.03 11.39
C ASN A 27 18.58 16.16 11.41
N PHE A 28 17.42 16.80 11.33
CA PHE A 28 16.15 16.11 11.24
C PHE A 28 16.11 15.21 9.99
N ASP A 29 15.91 13.91 10.20
CA ASP A 29 15.67 12.93 9.16
C ASP A 29 14.15 12.73 9.01
N ASP A 30 13.60 13.45 8.04
CA ASP A 30 12.20 13.41 7.63
C ASP A 30 11.74 12.01 7.22
N VAL A 31 12.62 11.23 6.58
CA VAL A 31 12.30 9.88 6.11
C VAL A 31 12.23 8.89 7.25
N ALA A 32 13.22 8.88 8.14
CA ALA A 32 13.20 8.03 9.32
C ALA A 32 12.01 8.38 10.23
N GLY A 33 11.72 9.67 10.40
CA GLY A 33 10.57 10.16 11.17
C GLY A 33 9.22 9.67 10.60
N TRP A 34 9.00 9.84 9.30
CA TRP A 34 7.78 9.36 8.63
C TRP A 34 7.62 7.84 8.75
N ARG A 35 8.69 7.07 8.47
CA ARG A 35 8.65 5.60 8.51
C ARG A 35 8.34 5.06 9.89
N LEU A 36 8.89 5.68 10.93
CA LEU A 36 8.56 5.31 12.31
C LEU A 36 7.07 5.55 12.58
N GLY A 37 6.55 6.73 12.21
CA GLY A 37 5.14 7.06 12.38
C GLY A 37 4.22 6.10 11.63
N SER A 38 4.50 5.82 10.36
CA SER A 38 3.72 4.87 9.55
C SER A 38 3.73 3.47 10.16
N THR A 39 4.91 2.94 10.50
CA THR A 39 5.06 1.59 11.05
C THR A 39 4.39 1.45 12.42
N PHE A 40 4.47 2.48 13.26
CA PHE A 40 3.82 2.51 14.58
C PHE A 40 2.29 2.35 14.49
N ASN A 41 1.69 2.82 13.39
CA ASN A 41 0.25 2.77 13.17
C ASN A 41 -0.25 1.47 12.51
N VAL A 42 0.65 0.56 12.11
CA VAL A 42 0.28 -0.69 11.44
C VAL A 42 0.60 -1.89 12.35
N PRO A 43 -0.41 -2.51 12.99
CA PRO A 43 -0.17 -3.62 13.92
C PRO A 43 0.27 -4.88 13.17
N LEU A 44 1.26 -5.58 13.71
CA LEU A 44 1.65 -6.91 13.24
C LEU A 44 0.54 -7.92 13.57
N ARG A 45 0.24 -8.79 12.60
CA ARG A 45 -0.76 -9.84 12.75
C ARG A 45 -0.10 -11.20 12.83
N ALA A 46 -0.11 -11.81 14.02
CA ALA A 46 0.25 -13.20 14.21
C ALA A 46 -0.97 -14.11 14.01
N VAL A 47 -0.82 -15.21 13.28
CA VAL A 47 -1.89 -16.19 13.00
C VAL A 47 -1.31 -17.60 13.05
N TYR A 48 -2.03 -18.53 13.69
CA TYR A 48 -1.69 -19.96 13.62
C TYR A 48 -2.14 -20.54 12.27
N VAL A 49 -1.27 -21.31 11.63
CA VAL A 49 -1.58 -22.04 10.40
C VAL A 49 -1.65 -23.53 10.70
N THR A 50 -2.62 -24.22 10.10
CA THR A 50 -2.82 -25.67 10.27
C THR A 50 -1.91 -26.50 9.37
N VAL A 51 -1.44 -25.91 8.28
CA VAL A 51 -0.53 -26.52 7.31
C VAL A 51 0.75 -25.67 7.27
N PRO A 52 1.95 -26.29 7.36
CA PRO A 52 3.19 -25.54 7.27
C PRO A 52 3.29 -24.86 5.89
N PRO A 53 3.77 -23.61 5.83
CA PRO A 53 3.94 -22.92 4.56
C PRO A 53 5.04 -23.59 3.74
N ALA A 54 4.92 -23.55 2.41
CA ALA A 54 5.93 -24.09 1.51
C ALA A 54 7.31 -23.41 1.66
N ALA A 55 7.32 -22.15 2.11
CA ALA A 55 8.51 -21.39 2.46
C ALA A 55 8.29 -20.68 3.79
N SER A 56 9.33 -20.61 4.63
CA SER A 56 9.27 -19.94 5.93
C SER A 56 9.13 -18.42 5.82
N GLU A 57 9.54 -17.84 4.68
CA GLU A 57 9.50 -16.40 4.43
C GLU A 57 9.06 -16.14 2.99
N ARG A 58 8.32 -15.05 2.78
CA ARG A 58 7.93 -14.59 1.46
C ARG A 58 7.75 -13.07 1.45
N SER A 59 8.29 -12.42 0.43
CA SER A 59 8.06 -11.00 0.16
C SER A 59 6.95 -10.82 -0.87
N TYR A 60 6.16 -9.76 -0.71
CA TYR A 60 5.08 -9.40 -1.63
C TYR A 60 5.48 -8.18 -2.47
N PHE A 61 4.89 -7.02 -2.18
CA PHE A 61 5.19 -5.77 -2.86
C PHE A 61 6.24 -4.98 -2.07
N GLY A 62 7.14 -4.32 -2.77
CA GLY A 62 8.18 -3.50 -2.14
C GLY A 62 8.71 -2.43 -3.07
N VAL A 63 9.25 -1.35 -2.51
CA VAL A 63 9.89 -0.26 -3.27
C VAL A 63 11.31 -0.06 -2.76
N ASN A 64 12.22 0.30 -3.67
CA ASN A 64 13.64 0.49 -3.34
C ASN A 64 14.01 1.93 -2.95
N GLN A 65 13.05 2.87 -2.98
CA GLN A 65 13.28 4.27 -2.61
C GLN A 65 12.78 4.55 -1.18
N PRO A 66 13.62 5.08 -0.28
CA PRO A 66 13.26 5.23 1.12
C PRO A 66 12.21 6.32 1.35
N ASN A 67 12.13 7.32 0.47
CA ASN A 67 11.17 8.44 0.51
C ASN A 67 9.85 8.19 -0.24
N VAL A 68 9.60 6.94 -0.69
CA VAL A 68 8.34 6.56 -1.33
C VAL A 68 7.67 5.43 -0.57
N GLU A 69 6.38 5.55 -0.31
CA GLU A 69 5.58 4.56 0.42
C GLU A 69 4.52 3.92 -0.47
N ILE A 70 4.27 2.62 -0.26
CA ILE A 70 3.10 1.93 -0.78
C ILE A 70 1.95 2.22 0.18
N VAL A 71 1.03 3.09 -0.23
CA VAL A 71 -0.11 3.52 0.60
C VAL A 71 -1.27 2.55 0.49
N THR A 72 -1.42 1.90 -0.66
CA THR A 72 -2.54 0.97 -0.89
C THR A 72 -2.12 -0.08 -1.89
N VAL A 73 -2.52 -1.32 -1.63
CA VAL A 73 -2.59 -2.40 -2.61
C VAL A 73 -4.00 -2.98 -2.52
N LYS A 74 -4.74 -2.95 -3.62
CA LYS A 74 -6.06 -3.58 -3.70
C LYS A 74 -6.26 -4.23 -5.06
N GLN A 75 -7.15 -5.21 -5.13
CA GLN A 75 -7.60 -5.71 -6.42
C GLN A 75 -8.41 -4.62 -7.13
N LEU A 76 -8.31 -4.57 -8.46
CA LEU A 76 -9.20 -3.72 -9.25
C LEU A 76 -10.63 -4.20 -8.99
N ALA A 77 -11.49 -3.30 -8.49
CA ALA A 77 -12.88 -3.64 -8.25
C ALA A 77 -13.55 -3.97 -9.59
N ASP A 78 -14.27 -5.09 -9.65
CA ASP A 78 -15.07 -5.42 -10.82
C ASP A 78 -16.20 -4.38 -10.90
N ALA A 79 -16.16 -3.48 -11.89
CA ALA A 79 -17.12 -2.40 -12.04
C ALA A 79 -18.48 -2.87 -12.59
N THR A 80 -18.84 -4.14 -12.37
CA THR A 80 -20.11 -4.74 -12.79
C THR A 80 -21.09 -4.78 -11.63
N VAL A 81 -21.60 -3.61 -11.23
CA VAL A 81 -22.91 -3.54 -10.56
C VAL A 81 -23.97 -3.50 -11.66
N HIS A 82 -24.20 -4.64 -12.29
CA HIS A 82 -25.52 -4.97 -12.81
C HIS A 82 -26.13 -5.92 -11.79
N GLY A 83 -27.43 -5.78 -11.50
CA GLY A 83 -28.12 -6.44 -10.39
C GLY A 83 -28.26 -7.95 -10.54
N GLU A 84 -27.19 -8.64 -10.87
CA GLU A 84 -27.05 -10.07 -10.86
C GLU A 84 -26.30 -10.44 -9.59
N VAL A 85 -27.06 -10.93 -8.61
CA VAL A 85 -26.50 -11.75 -7.54
C VAL A 85 -26.06 -13.06 -8.19
N SER A 86 -24.93 -13.04 -8.88
CA SER A 86 -24.27 -14.28 -9.30
C SER A 86 -23.69 -14.87 -8.01
N ALA A 87 -24.27 -15.98 -7.56
CA ALA A 87 -23.63 -16.83 -6.56
C ALA A 87 -22.14 -16.94 -6.91
N ASN A 88 -21.25 -16.74 -5.92
CA ASN A 88 -19.80 -16.88 -6.08
C ASN A 88 -19.51 -17.98 -7.10
N PRO A 89 -18.82 -17.69 -8.23
CA PRO A 89 -18.50 -18.72 -9.18
C PRO A 89 -17.80 -19.87 -8.44
N LEU A 90 -18.21 -21.11 -8.73
CA LEU A 90 -17.66 -22.34 -8.13
C LEU A 90 -16.13 -22.43 -8.21
N ASP A 91 -15.53 -21.64 -9.12
CA ASP A 91 -14.11 -21.29 -9.14
C ASP A 91 -13.97 -19.75 -9.13
N PRO A 92 -13.56 -19.12 -8.01
CA PRO A 92 -13.22 -17.71 -8.02
C PRO A 92 -12.03 -17.51 -8.96
N ARG A 93 -12.26 -16.88 -10.12
CA ARG A 93 -11.16 -16.45 -11.00
C ARG A 93 -10.29 -15.51 -10.19
N ALA A 94 -9.06 -15.92 -9.88
CA ALA A 94 -8.10 -15.07 -9.20
C ALA A 94 -7.96 -13.77 -9.99
N ASN A 95 -8.44 -12.66 -9.43
CA ASN A 95 -8.28 -11.35 -10.04
C ASN A 95 -6.78 -11.02 -10.04
N ARG A 96 -6.22 -10.92 -11.25
CA ARG A 96 -4.78 -10.70 -11.50
C ARG A 96 -4.44 -9.23 -11.67
N VAL A 97 -5.43 -8.36 -11.55
CA VAL A 97 -5.26 -6.92 -11.72
C VAL A 97 -5.29 -6.25 -10.36
N PHE A 98 -4.22 -5.54 -10.05
CA PHE A 98 -4.05 -4.82 -8.79
C PHE A 98 -3.88 -3.33 -9.05
N ILE A 99 -4.45 -2.54 -8.16
CA ILE A 99 -4.19 -1.11 -8.03
C ILE A 99 -3.24 -0.91 -6.86
N ILE A 100 -2.14 -0.22 -7.13
CA ILE A 100 -1.09 0.13 -6.18
C ILE A 100 -1.00 1.65 -6.14
N ARG A 101 -1.11 2.24 -4.95
CA ARG A 101 -0.86 3.67 -4.75
C ARG A 101 0.51 3.87 -4.13
N LEU A 102 1.32 4.69 -4.79
CA LEU A 102 2.67 5.06 -4.39
C LEU A 102 2.67 6.54 -4.06
N GLN A 103 3.26 6.92 -2.93
CA GLN A 103 3.35 8.32 -2.51
C GLN A 103 4.78 8.70 -2.16
N GLU A 104 5.28 9.75 -2.79
CA GLU A 104 6.49 10.44 -2.35
C GLU A 104 6.11 11.38 -1.21
N PHE A 105 6.82 11.31 -0.08
CA PHE A 105 6.44 12.03 1.15
C PHE A 105 7.52 12.97 1.68
N ALA A 106 8.71 13.00 1.08
CA ALA A 106 9.86 13.77 1.55
C ALA A 106 10.18 15.01 0.67
N GLY A 107 9.32 15.31 -0.32
CA GLY A 107 9.52 16.43 -1.23
C GLY A 107 10.69 16.25 -2.19
N ARG A 108 11.11 15.01 -2.45
CA ARG A 108 12.27 14.68 -3.28
C ARG A 108 11.84 13.81 -4.45
N ALA A 109 12.11 14.27 -5.68
CA ALA A 109 11.83 13.48 -6.87
C ALA A 109 12.53 12.11 -6.79
N ALA A 110 11.84 11.05 -7.20
CA ALA A 110 12.33 9.69 -7.09
C ALA A 110 12.09 8.89 -8.38
N THR A 111 13.03 8.02 -8.73
CA THR A 111 12.81 6.94 -9.70
C THR A 111 12.94 5.64 -8.95
N LEU A 112 11.83 4.91 -8.81
CA LEU A 112 11.77 3.68 -8.02
C LEU A 112 11.59 2.45 -8.90
N GLN A 113 12.04 1.33 -8.37
CA GLN A 113 11.73 -0.01 -8.86
C GLN A 113 10.72 -0.63 -7.90
N LEU A 114 9.60 -1.09 -8.45
CA LEU A 114 8.56 -1.81 -7.73
C LEU A 114 8.83 -3.31 -7.82
N THR A 115 9.11 -3.92 -6.68
CA THR A 115 9.19 -5.37 -6.51
C THR A 115 7.77 -5.93 -6.41
N THR A 116 7.51 -7.02 -7.12
CA THR A 116 6.22 -7.71 -7.17
C THR A 116 6.43 -9.20 -6.89
N PRO A 117 5.42 -9.91 -6.35
CA PRO A 117 5.57 -11.32 -5.96
C PRO A 117 5.69 -12.29 -7.15
N VAL A 118 5.30 -11.87 -8.35
CA VAL A 118 5.38 -12.60 -9.61
C VAL A 118 5.59 -11.60 -10.76
N PRO A 119 6.04 -12.04 -11.97
CA PRO A 119 6.26 -11.13 -13.09
C PRO A 119 5.03 -10.30 -13.48
N VAL A 120 5.27 -9.06 -13.90
CA VAL A 120 4.22 -8.13 -14.35
C VAL A 120 4.05 -8.24 -15.86
N ARG A 121 2.82 -8.54 -16.28
CA ARG A 121 2.42 -8.66 -17.69
C ARG A 121 2.13 -7.32 -18.33
N ALA A 122 1.47 -6.42 -17.59
CA ALA A 122 1.11 -5.09 -18.05
C ALA A 122 1.05 -4.12 -16.87
N ALA A 123 1.36 -2.85 -17.13
CA ALA A 123 1.21 -1.79 -16.13
C ALA A 123 0.78 -0.47 -16.78
N ALA A 124 -0.03 0.31 -16.06
CA ALA A 124 -0.50 1.61 -16.50
C ALA A 124 -0.68 2.57 -15.32
N LEU A 125 -0.34 3.83 -15.53
CA LEU A 125 -0.66 4.92 -14.61
C LEU A 125 -2.13 5.31 -14.80
N LEU A 126 -2.87 5.40 -13.70
CA LEU A 126 -4.25 5.86 -13.65
C LEU A 126 -4.34 7.19 -12.91
N ASN A 127 -5.48 7.86 -13.04
CA ASN A 127 -5.87 8.88 -12.08
C ASN A 127 -6.27 8.26 -10.73
N LEU A 128 -6.49 9.12 -9.73
CA LEU A 128 -6.79 8.69 -8.35
C LEU A 128 -8.09 7.88 -8.24
N THR A 129 -9.08 8.15 -9.10
CA THR A 129 -10.37 7.46 -9.17
C THR A 129 -10.34 6.16 -9.97
N GLU A 130 -9.19 5.81 -10.57
CA GLU A 130 -8.97 4.57 -11.33
C GLU A 130 -9.81 4.44 -12.62
N ASP A 131 -10.52 5.49 -13.01
CA ASP A 131 -11.43 5.48 -14.17
C ASP A 131 -10.72 5.85 -15.50
N ARG A 132 -9.54 6.46 -15.43
CA ARG A 132 -8.81 6.95 -16.61
C ARG A 132 -7.35 6.56 -16.59
N VAL A 133 -6.91 5.92 -17.67
CA VAL A 133 -5.49 5.69 -17.95
C VAL A 133 -4.84 7.00 -18.37
N LEU A 134 -3.76 7.37 -17.67
CA LEU A 134 -2.94 8.53 -17.99
C LEU A 134 -1.80 8.15 -18.93
N GLU A 135 -1.15 7.02 -18.66
CA GLU A 135 0.03 6.56 -19.39
C GLU A 135 0.17 5.04 -19.25
N ASN A 136 0.62 4.34 -20.29
CA ASN A 136 1.02 2.93 -20.18
C ASN A 136 2.50 2.84 -19.81
N VAL A 137 2.82 2.01 -18.83
CA VAL A 137 4.22 1.80 -18.41
C VAL A 137 4.85 0.75 -19.32
N THR A 138 5.93 1.11 -19.99
CA THR A 138 6.60 0.26 -20.98
C THR A 138 7.73 -0.58 -20.38
N THR A 139 8.37 -0.11 -19.31
CA THR A 139 9.47 -0.83 -18.64
C THR A 139 8.92 -1.66 -17.48
N LEU A 140 8.69 -2.95 -17.71
CA LEU A 140 8.07 -3.88 -16.73
C LEU A 140 9.09 -4.76 -15.98
N SER A 141 10.35 -4.79 -16.40
CA SER A 141 11.40 -5.64 -15.81
C SER A 141 12.76 -4.95 -15.81
N PRO A 142 13.12 -4.23 -14.71
CA PRO A 142 12.31 -3.99 -13.51
C PRO A 142 11.19 -2.98 -13.75
N LEU A 143 10.05 -3.17 -13.09
CA LEU A 143 8.94 -2.22 -13.15
C LEU A 143 9.35 -0.89 -12.53
N THR A 144 9.56 0.13 -13.37
CA THR A 144 10.15 1.41 -12.97
C THR A 144 9.13 2.53 -13.05
N ILE A 145 8.98 3.29 -11.97
CA ILE A 145 8.03 4.42 -11.87
C ILE A 145 8.79 5.66 -11.42
N LYS A 146 8.44 6.81 -12.02
CA LYS A 146 8.99 8.12 -11.64
C LYS A 146 7.93 8.89 -10.85
N LEU A 147 8.36 9.53 -9.76
CA LEU A 147 7.54 10.39 -8.92
C LEU A 147 8.23 11.76 -8.79
N LYS A 148 7.43 12.82 -8.88
CA LYS A 148 7.80 14.19 -8.53
C LYS A 148 7.70 14.39 -7.00
N PRO A 149 8.28 15.48 -6.47
CA PRO A 149 8.09 15.85 -5.07
C PRO A 149 6.61 15.87 -4.67
N TYR A 150 6.28 15.19 -3.56
CA TYR A 150 4.95 15.04 -2.99
C TYR A 150 3.89 14.42 -3.92
N GLU A 151 4.31 13.77 -5.00
CA GLU A 151 3.39 13.17 -5.96
C GLU A 151 2.82 11.86 -5.42
N THR A 152 1.52 11.65 -5.69
CA THR A 152 0.87 10.34 -5.52
C THR A 152 0.56 9.76 -6.88
N VAL A 153 1.08 8.56 -7.15
CA VAL A 153 0.85 7.82 -8.38
C VAL A 153 -0.08 6.64 -8.10
N THR A 154 -1.12 6.50 -8.93
CA THR A 154 -1.99 5.32 -8.93
C THR A 154 -1.58 4.42 -10.09
N LEU A 155 -1.15 3.21 -9.78
CA LEU A 155 -0.61 2.25 -10.74
C LEU A 155 -1.55 1.05 -10.83
N ARG A 156 -2.01 0.72 -12.04
CA ARG A 156 -2.60 -0.58 -12.35
C ARG A 156 -1.51 -1.53 -12.80
N ILE A 157 -1.43 -2.70 -12.19
CA ILE A 157 -0.60 -3.81 -12.68
C ILE A 157 -1.47 -5.03 -12.98
N GLU A 158 -1.10 -5.76 -14.03
CA GLU A 158 -1.59 -7.11 -14.31
C GLU A 158 -0.41 -8.07 -14.12
N ILE A 159 -0.61 -9.09 -13.29
CA ILE A 159 0.43 -10.06 -12.96
C ILE A 159 0.24 -11.38 -13.72
N GLU A 160 1.34 -12.06 -14.03
CA GLU A 160 1.31 -13.40 -14.60
C GLU A 160 0.72 -14.42 -13.60
N PRO A 161 0.06 -15.49 -14.06
CA PRO A 161 -0.32 -16.59 -13.19
C PRO A 161 0.91 -17.19 -12.50
N ALA A 162 0.81 -17.44 -11.19
CA ALA A 162 1.81 -18.23 -10.50
C ALA A 162 1.84 -19.65 -11.13
N LEU A 163 3.05 -20.11 -11.47
CA LEU A 163 3.31 -21.49 -11.91
C LEU A 163 3.08 -22.47 -10.75
#